data_AF-A0A7Y0AS12-F1
#
_entry.id   AF-A0A7Y0AS12-F1
#
_cell.length_a   1.000
_cell.length_b   1.000
_cell.length_c   1.000
_cell.angle_alpha   90.00
_cell.angle_beta   90.00
_cell.angle_gamma   90.00
#
_symmetry.space_group_name_H-M   'P 1'
#
loop_
_entity.id
_entity.type
_entity.pdbx_description
1 polymer ?
#
loop_
_entity_poly.entity_id
_entity_poly.type
_entity_poly.pdbx_seq_one_letter_code
_entity_poly.pdbx_strand_id
1 'polypeptide(L)'
;MSTNKNTLEKMSTQELEQYVKPGSRFVPEAIQCAYEILQSRGKTFSPEEETRINSMVLKIQKKKEITIHPNHTKAANIMYLSGVLSIASMIWTYEDFKTGLSICIAVAILAFIFGMGYLAGKGTEWVKLVLLITFLIGLIGLPSIYLNFLSNPVLGLLNIMQTILQVWAIILLFKVPKQETL
;
A
#
# COMPACT_ATOMS: atom_id res chain seq x y z
N MET A 1 12.98 11.26 3.58
CA MET A 1 13.15 11.78 4.95
C MET A 1 12.33 13.06 5.05
N SER A 2 11.40 13.14 6.00
CA SER A 2 10.54 14.33 6.14
C SER A 2 11.35 15.49 6.74
N THR A 3 11.33 16.63 6.06
CA THR A 3 12.02 17.89 6.41
C THR A 3 11.80 18.34 7.87
N ASN A 4 10.71 17.92 8.50
CA ASN A 4 10.42 18.20 9.91
C ASN A 4 11.36 17.50 10.89
N LYS A 5 11.83 16.28 10.62
CA LYS A 5 12.69 15.53 11.56
C LYS A 5 14.05 16.20 11.76
N ASN A 6 14.71 16.60 10.67
CA ASN A 6 16.00 17.31 10.71
C ASN A 6 15.91 18.68 11.41
N THR A 7 14.72 19.29 11.42
CA THR A 7 14.49 20.57 12.11
C THR A 7 14.32 20.33 13.61
N LEU A 8 13.52 19.33 14.00
CA LEU A 8 13.31 18.93 15.39
C LEU A 8 14.60 18.42 16.06
N GLU A 9 15.45 17.72 15.32
CA GLU A 9 16.74 17.22 15.84
C GLU A 9 17.70 18.34 16.25
N LYS A 10 17.57 19.54 15.65
CA LYS A 10 18.36 20.72 15.98
C LYS A 10 17.80 21.53 17.16
N MET A 11 16.56 21.27 17.56
CA MET A 11 15.91 21.98 18.67
C MET A 11 16.50 21.56 20.02
N SER A 12 16.47 22.48 20.98
CA SER A 12 16.90 22.20 22.35
C SER A 12 15.92 21.25 23.05
N THR A 13 16.38 20.59 24.11
CA THR A 13 15.53 19.69 24.92
C THR A 13 14.32 20.42 25.49
N GLN A 14 14.48 21.67 25.94
CA GLN A 14 13.38 22.50 26.45
C GLN A 14 12.31 22.82 25.39
N GLU A 15 12.72 23.01 24.13
CA GLU A 15 11.79 23.25 23.02
C GLU A 15 11.04 21.97 22.65
N LEU A 16 11.73 20.83 22.55
CA LEU A 16 11.11 19.54 22.25
C LEU A 16 10.11 19.11 23.31
N GLU A 17 10.33 19.48 24.58
CA GLU A 17 9.37 19.22 25.65
C GLU A 17 8.02 19.91 25.41
N GLN A 18 7.99 21.05 24.72
CA GLN A 18 6.73 21.71 24.40
C GLN A 18 5.85 20.89 23.46
N TYR A 19 6.45 20.01 22.64
CA TYR A 19 5.73 19.14 21.73
C TYR A 19 4.99 18.01 22.46
N VAL A 20 5.56 17.51 23.56
CA VAL A 20 5.02 16.36 24.32
C VAL A 20 4.16 16.75 25.54
N LYS A 21 4.03 18.05 25.81
CA LYS A 21 3.17 18.58 26.88
C LYS A 21 1.69 18.23 26.67
N PRO A 22 0.92 18.01 27.75
CA PRO A 22 -0.52 17.82 27.66
C PRO A 22 -1.19 19.06 27.03
N GLY A 23 -2.06 18.84 26.04
CA GLY A 23 -2.72 19.94 25.30
C GLY A 23 -1.87 20.58 24.20
N SER A 24 -0.76 19.95 23.81
CA SER A 24 0.07 20.35 22.67
C SER A 24 -0.77 20.59 21.40
N ARG A 25 -0.54 21.73 20.74
CA ARG A 25 -1.16 22.11 19.46
C ARG A 25 -0.39 21.58 18.25
N PHE A 26 0.73 20.90 18.48
CA PHE A 26 1.62 20.46 17.43
C PHE A 26 1.07 19.24 16.70
N VAL A 27 1.48 19.08 15.44
CA VAL A 27 1.09 17.92 14.63
C VAL A 27 1.64 16.63 15.23
N PRO A 28 0.89 15.52 15.18
CA PRO A 28 1.23 14.33 15.95
C PRO A 28 2.48 13.60 15.47
N GLU A 29 2.78 13.67 14.17
CA GLU A 29 4.07 13.22 13.65
C GLU A 29 5.25 14.00 14.27
N ALA A 30 5.09 15.30 14.54
CA ALA A 30 6.10 16.09 15.23
C ALA A 30 6.17 15.74 16.73
N ILE A 31 5.03 15.42 17.36
CA ILE A 31 4.98 14.96 18.75
C ILE A 31 5.73 13.62 18.90
N GLN A 32 5.48 12.66 18.01
CA GLN A 32 6.19 11.37 18.02
C GLN A 32 7.68 11.56 17.80
N CYS A 33 8.06 12.37 16.81
CA CYS A 33 9.47 12.61 16.50
C CYS A 33 10.18 13.33 17.67
N ALA A 34 9.52 14.29 18.32
CA ALA A 34 10.05 14.94 19.52
C ALA A 34 10.20 13.97 20.70
N TYR A 35 9.23 13.08 20.91
CA TYR A 35 9.30 12.04 21.94
C TYR A 35 10.49 11.08 21.73
N GLU A 36 10.68 10.59 20.50
CA GLU A 36 11.82 9.72 20.14
C GLU A 36 13.17 10.43 20.35
N ILE A 37 13.27 11.71 19.95
CA ILE A 37 14.49 12.50 20.14
C ILE A 37 14.76 12.72 21.64
N LEU A 38 13.74 13.05 22.44
CA LEU A 38 13.89 13.22 23.88
C LEU A 38 14.35 11.94 24.58
N GLN A 39 13.81 10.78 24.21
CA GLN A 39 14.29 9.48 24.71
C GLN A 39 15.75 9.24 24.32
N SER A 40 16.12 9.52 23.06
CA SER A 40 17.51 9.36 22.58
C SER A 40 18.51 10.26 23.31
N ARG A 41 18.05 11.40 23.86
CA ARG A 41 18.82 12.33 24.68
C ARG A 41 18.83 11.96 26.16
N GLY A 42 18.29 10.79 26.53
CA GLY A 42 18.32 10.27 27.90
C GLY A 42 17.18 10.79 28.80
N LYS A 43 16.13 11.41 28.23
CA LYS A 43 14.97 11.82 29.02
C LYS A 43 14.09 10.61 29.33
N THR A 44 13.81 10.39 30.62
CA THR A 44 12.87 9.39 31.09
C THR A 44 11.47 9.99 31.21
N PHE A 45 10.47 9.25 30.75
CA PHE A 45 9.06 9.64 30.83
C PHE A 45 8.35 8.78 31.87
N SER A 46 7.33 9.33 32.52
CA SER A 46 6.44 8.55 33.39
C SER A 46 5.60 7.56 32.56
N PRO A 47 5.26 6.37 33.08
CA PRO A 47 4.36 5.41 32.40
C PRO A 47 3.04 6.03 31.93
N GLU A 48 2.52 7.02 32.67
CA GLU A 48 1.32 7.77 32.32
C GLU A 48 1.52 8.66 31.08
N GLU A 49 2.70 9.28 30.96
CA GLU A 49 3.06 10.13 29.82
C GLU A 49 3.26 9.31 28.55
N GLU A 50 3.91 8.15 28.67
CA GLU A 50 4.09 7.23 27.55
C GLU A 50 2.75 6.73 27.02
N THR A 51 1.87 6.30 27.93
CA THR A 51 0.53 5.83 27.56
C THR A 51 -0.27 6.94 26.86
N ARG A 52 -0.19 8.17 27.38
CA ARG A 52 -0.83 9.34 26.78
C ARG A 52 -0.30 9.61 25.37
N ILE A 53 1.01 9.72 25.21
CA ILE A 53 1.66 10.02 23.92
C ILE A 53 1.33 8.93 22.90
N ASN A 54 1.46 7.65 23.27
CA ASN A 54 1.11 6.51 22.42
C ASN A 54 -0.37 6.51 22.02
N SER A 55 -1.27 6.85 22.94
CA SER A 55 -2.71 6.95 22.63
C SER A 55 -3.02 8.08 21.63
N MET A 56 -2.29 9.20 21.68
CA MET A 56 -2.41 10.27 20.69
C MET A 56 -1.90 9.80 19.33
N VAL A 57 -0.72 9.19 19.28
CA VAL A 57 -0.13 8.64 18.05
C VAL A 57 -1.08 7.64 17.39
N LEU A 58 -1.66 6.71 18.16
CA LEU A 58 -2.63 5.73 17.67
C LEU A 58 -3.91 6.38 17.10
N LYS A 59 -4.48 7.37 17.81
CA LYS A 59 -5.66 8.11 17.32
C LYS A 59 -5.40 8.81 15.99
N ILE A 60 -4.18 9.28 15.76
CA ILE A 60 -3.82 10.00 14.53
C ILE A 60 -3.43 9.06 13.41
N GLN A 61 -2.76 7.94 13.67
CA GLN A 61 -2.59 6.90 12.67
C GLN A 61 -3.95 6.42 12.16
N LYS A 62 -4.92 6.22 13.08
CA LYS A 62 -6.30 5.89 12.72
C LYS A 62 -7.00 7.02 11.94
N LYS A 63 -6.74 8.29 12.26
CA LYS A 63 -7.25 9.44 11.48
C LYS A 63 -6.60 9.56 10.10
N LYS A 64 -5.32 9.21 9.96
CA LYS A 64 -4.60 9.15 8.68
C LYS A 64 -5.10 7.98 7.83
N GLU A 65 -5.49 6.87 8.46
CA GLU A 65 -6.26 5.81 7.82
C GLU A 65 -7.61 6.32 7.29
N ILE A 66 -8.28 7.23 8.01
CA ILE A 66 -9.50 7.93 7.54
C ILE A 66 -9.21 8.91 6.39
N THR A 67 -7.99 9.45 6.25
CA THR A 67 -7.62 10.27 5.07
C THR A 67 -7.40 9.45 3.80
N ILE A 68 -7.08 8.16 3.93
CA ILE A 68 -7.01 7.25 2.78
C ILE A 68 -8.43 6.79 2.49
N HIS A 69 -8.95 7.16 1.32
CA HIS A 69 -10.31 6.78 0.94
C HIS A 69 -10.48 5.25 0.99
N PRO A 70 -11.56 4.69 1.58
CA PRO A 70 -11.72 3.25 1.79
C PRO A 70 -11.62 2.41 0.50
N ASN A 71 -11.87 3.02 -0.66
CA ASN A 71 -11.69 2.36 -1.94
C ASN A 71 -10.22 2.03 -2.27
N HIS A 72 -9.23 2.74 -1.72
CA HIS A 72 -7.81 2.38 -1.84
C HIS A 72 -7.52 1.04 -1.17
N THR A 73 -8.00 0.87 0.06
CA THR A 73 -7.86 -0.39 0.81
C THR A 73 -8.64 -1.53 0.14
N LYS A 74 -9.87 -1.26 -0.33
CA LYS A 74 -10.64 -2.26 -1.09
C LYS A 74 -9.93 -2.68 -2.37
N ALA A 75 -9.42 -1.72 -3.15
CA ALA A 75 -8.66 -2.01 -4.36
C ALA A 75 -7.38 -2.81 -4.07
N ALA A 76 -6.65 -2.46 -3.02
CA ALA A 76 -5.47 -3.21 -2.57
C ALA A 76 -5.80 -4.67 -2.24
N ASN A 77 -6.89 -4.91 -1.50
CA ASN A 77 -7.32 -6.27 -1.17
C ASN A 77 -7.69 -7.08 -2.41
N ILE A 78 -8.34 -6.45 -3.40
CA ILE A 78 -8.65 -7.09 -4.68
C ILE A 78 -7.37 -7.39 -5.48
N MET A 79 -6.38 -6.49 -5.46
CA MET A 79 -5.07 -6.73 -6.07
C MET A 79 -4.34 -7.89 -5.41
N TYR A 80 -4.37 -8.01 -4.08
CA TYR A 80 -3.79 -9.15 -3.38
C TYR A 80 -4.51 -10.46 -3.71
N LEU A 81 -5.84 -10.43 -3.78
CA LEU A 81 -6.61 -11.59 -4.22
C LEU A 81 -6.25 -12.01 -5.65
N SER A 82 -6.06 -11.04 -6.56
CA SER A 82 -5.55 -11.29 -7.91
C SER A 82 -4.14 -11.90 -7.90
N GLY A 83 -3.26 -11.46 -7.00
CA GLY A 83 -1.92 -12.03 -6.84
C GLY A 83 -1.97 -13.49 -6.37
N VAL A 84 -2.87 -13.81 -5.44
CA VAL A 84 -3.13 -15.19 -5.00
C VAL A 84 -3.65 -16.05 -6.15
N LEU A 85 -4.57 -15.53 -6.97
CA LEU A 85 -5.05 -16.24 -8.18
C LEU A 85 -3.91 -16.49 -9.19
N SER A 86 -3.00 -15.53 -9.33
CA SER A 86 -1.83 -15.70 -10.19
C SER A 86 -0.93 -16.83 -9.69
N ILE A 87 -0.69 -16.92 -8.37
CA ILE A 87 0.04 -18.04 -7.76
C ILE A 87 -0.69 -19.36 -8.01
N ALA A 88 -2.01 -19.42 -7.82
CA ALA A 88 -2.80 -20.61 -8.10
C ALA A 88 -2.68 -21.05 -9.56
N SER A 89 -2.70 -20.09 -10.49
CA SER A 89 -2.50 -20.34 -11.92
C SER A 89 -1.11 -20.88 -12.22
N MET A 90 -0.07 -20.36 -11.56
CA MET A 90 1.31 -20.86 -11.69
C MET A 90 1.46 -22.28 -11.17
N ILE A 91 0.82 -22.62 -10.06
CA ILE A 91 0.81 -24.00 -9.53
C ILE A 91 0.10 -24.94 -10.51
N TRP A 92 -1.01 -24.50 -11.12
CA TRP A 92 -1.73 -25.28 -12.13
C TRP A 92 -0.92 -25.50 -13.41
N THR A 93 -0.10 -24.51 -13.78
CA THR A 93 0.74 -24.49 -14.99
C THR A 93 2.21 -24.74 -14.67
N TYR A 94 2.51 -25.50 -13.61
CA TYR A 94 3.87 -25.70 -13.13
C TYR A 94 4.82 -26.25 -14.22
N GLU A 95 4.28 -27.01 -15.17
CA GLU A 95 5.00 -27.59 -16.30
C GLU A 95 5.57 -26.54 -17.28
N ASP A 96 5.05 -25.30 -17.27
CA ASP A 96 5.54 -24.20 -18.11
C ASP A 96 6.81 -23.54 -17.53
N PHE A 97 7.18 -23.85 -16.28
CA PHE A 97 8.31 -23.26 -15.56
C PHE A 97 9.61 -24.06 -15.69
N LYS A 98 9.96 -24.49 -16.90
CA LYS A 98 11.18 -25.28 -17.16
C LYS A 98 12.45 -24.45 -17.31
N THR A 99 12.34 -23.16 -17.57
CA THR A 99 13.48 -22.28 -17.86
C THR A 99 13.63 -21.22 -16.78
N GLY A 100 14.87 -20.91 -16.39
CA GLY A 100 15.14 -19.85 -15.41
C GLY A 100 14.49 -18.50 -15.79
N LEU A 101 14.43 -18.17 -17.08
CA LEU A 101 13.77 -16.97 -17.58
C LEU A 101 12.25 -16.95 -17.29
N SER A 102 11.53 -18.06 -17.46
CA SER A 102 10.09 -18.09 -17.19
C SER A 102 9.79 -17.95 -15.70
N ILE A 103 10.64 -18.52 -14.84
CA ILE A 103 10.57 -18.33 -13.39
C ILE A 103 10.84 -16.86 -13.01
N CYS A 104 11.89 -16.23 -13.58
CA CYS A 104 12.20 -14.82 -13.31
C CYS A 104 11.06 -13.89 -13.73
N ILE A 105 10.45 -14.13 -14.90
CA ILE A 105 9.30 -13.36 -15.37
C ILE A 105 8.09 -13.53 -14.42
N ALA A 106 7.80 -14.76 -13.98
CA ALA A 106 6.71 -15.00 -13.04
C ALA A 106 6.91 -14.30 -11.70
N VAL A 107 8.12 -14.35 -11.13
CA VAL A 107 8.45 -13.62 -9.90
C VAL A 107 8.29 -12.11 -10.10
N ALA A 108 8.74 -11.57 -11.23
CA ALA A 108 8.58 -10.15 -11.54
C ALA A 108 7.10 -9.73 -11.65
N ILE A 109 6.26 -10.56 -12.28
CA ILE A 109 4.80 -10.32 -12.36
C ILE A 109 4.17 -10.34 -10.97
N LEU A 110 4.49 -11.32 -10.12
CA LEU A 110 3.97 -11.37 -8.75
C LEU A 110 4.43 -10.16 -7.93
N ALA A 111 5.71 -9.82 -7.99
CA ALA A 111 6.26 -8.65 -7.31
C ALA A 111 5.56 -7.36 -7.76
N PHE A 112 5.25 -7.24 -9.06
CA PHE A 112 4.47 -6.13 -9.58
C PHE A 112 3.05 -6.12 -9.01
N ILE A 113 2.30 -7.23 -9.05
CA ILE A 113 0.92 -7.29 -8.55
C ILE A 113 0.85 -6.93 -7.06
N PHE A 114 1.70 -7.55 -6.22
CA PHE A 114 1.74 -7.27 -4.79
C PHE A 114 2.26 -5.86 -4.49
N GLY A 115 3.29 -5.40 -5.21
CA GLY A 115 3.81 -4.04 -5.09
C GLY A 115 2.75 -2.98 -5.42
N MET A 116 1.98 -3.19 -6.49
CA MET A 116 0.88 -2.31 -6.85
C MET A 116 -0.27 -2.38 -5.84
N GLY A 117 -0.59 -3.55 -5.29
CA GLY A 117 -1.55 -3.69 -4.19
C GLY A 117 -1.13 -2.89 -2.95
N TYR A 118 0.15 -2.96 -2.58
CA TYR A 118 0.72 -2.19 -1.47
C TYR A 118 0.64 -0.68 -1.70
N LEU A 119 1.05 -0.21 -2.89
CA LEU A 119 1.01 1.20 -3.23
C LEU A 119 -0.43 1.73 -3.33
N ALA A 120 -1.36 0.92 -3.85
CA ALA A 120 -2.78 1.23 -3.87
C ALA A 120 -3.31 1.43 -2.45
N GLY A 121 -2.96 0.54 -1.52
CA GLY A 121 -3.38 0.61 -0.10
C GLY A 121 -2.81 1.81 0.65
N LYS A 122 -1.67 2.35 0.21
CA LYS A 122 -1.11 3.59 0.75
C LYS A 122 -1.80 4.88 0.28
N GLY A 123 -2.77 4.81 -0.62
CA GLY A 123 -3.42 6.01 -1.16
C GLY A 123 -2.63 6.69 -2.28
N THR A 124 -1.75 5.96 -2.97
CA THR A 124 -0.92 6.56 -4.03
C THR A 124 -1.75 6.85 -5.28
N GLU A 125 -1.94 8.12 -5.64
CA GLU A 125 -2.82 8.54 -6.74
C GLU A 125 -2.43 8.01 -8.12
N TRP A 126 -1.13 7.96 -8.43
CA TRP A 126 -0.63 7.53 -9.76
C TRP A 126 -0.84 6.02 -10.02
N VAL A 127 -1.12 5.22 -8.99
CA VAL A 127 -1.34 3.77 -9.11
C VAL A 127 -2.49 3.45 -10.04
N LYS A 128 -3.57 4.25 -10.01
CA LYS A 128 -4.74 4.03 -10.87
C LYS A 128 -4.41 4.16 -12.37
N LEU A 129 -3.47 5.04 -12.72
CA LEU A 129 -3.01 5.24 -14.09
C LEU A 129 -2.05 4.14 -14.52
N VAL A 130 -1.10 3.75 -13.67
CA VAL A 130 -0.19 2.63 -13.95
C VAL A 130 -0.98 1.34 -14.17
N LEU A 131 -1.91 1.02 -13.27
CA LEU A 131 -2.76 -0.17 -13.41
C LEU A 131 -3.63 -0.12 -14.66
N LEU A 132 -4.16 1.05 -15.03
CA LEU A 132 -4.94 1.20 -16.27
C LEU A 132 -4.08 0.95 -17.51
N ILE A 133 -2.89 1.54 -17.58
CA ILE A 133 -2.00 1.37 -18.74
C ILE A 133 -1.55 -0.10 -18.86
N THR A 134 -1.11 -0.71 -17.77
CA THR A 134 -0.71 -2.13 -17.77
C THR A 134 -1.89 -3.04 -18.11
N PHE A 135 -3.10 -2.72 -17.64
CA PHE A 135 -4.30 -3.46 -18.00
C PHE A 135 -4.59 -3.37 -19.51
N LEU A 136 -4.52 -2.18 -20.10
CA LEU A 136 -4.72 -1.98 -21.54
C LEU A 136 -3.69 -2.74 -22.38
N ILE A 137 -2.42 -2.77 -21.95
CA ILE A 137 -1.38 -3.59 -22.59
C ILE A 137 -1.72 -5.08 -22.45
N GLY A 138 -2.19 -5.50 -21.27
CA GLY A 138 -2.63 -6.87 -21.01
C GLY A 138 -3.79 -7.34 -21.90
N LEU A 139 -4.65 -6.42 -22.37
CA LEU A 139 -5.75 -6.78 -23.28
C LEU A 139 -5.26 -7.35 -24.62
N ILE A 140 -4.04 -7.03 -25.05
CA ILE A 140 -3.43 -7.61 -26.25
C ILE A 140 -3.27 -9.13 -26.10
N GLY A 141 -3.14 -9.63 -24.87
CA GLY A 141 -3.05 -11.06 -24.56
C GLY A 141 -4.40 -11.81 -24.53
N LEU A 142 -5.55 -11.13 -24.66
CA LEU A 142 -6.87 -11.76 -24.60
C LEU A 142 -7.10 -12.88 -25.64
N PRO A 143 -6.64 -12.79 -26.90
CA PRO A 143 -6.79 -13.89 -27.86
C PRO A 143 -6.15 -15.19 -27.36
N SER A 144 -5.02 -15.09 -26.66
CA SER A 144 -4.36 -16.25 -26.06
C SER A 144 -5.19 -16.87 -24.93
N ILE A 145 -5.92 -16.06 -24.15
CA ILE A 145 -6.84 -16.55 -23.10
C ILE A 145 -7.98 -17.37 -23.72
N TYR A 146 -8.54 -16.92 -24.85
CA TYR A 146 -9.59 -17.65 -25.57
C TYR A 146 -9.11 -19.03 -26.02
N LEU A 147 -7.91 -19.11 -26.60
CA LEU A 147 -7.30 -20.38 -27.01
C LEU A 147 -6.98 -21.30 -25.82
N ASN A 148 -6.50 -20.72 -24.71
CA ASN A 148 -6.26 -21.45 -23.48
C ASN A 148 -7.55 -21.95 -22.82
N PHE A 149 -8.67 -21.23 -22.91
CA PHE A 149 -9.95 -21.67 -22.35
C PHE A 149 -10.46 -22.94 -23.03
N LEU A 150 -10.25 -23.06 -24.34
CA LEU A 150 -10.63 -24.26 -25.10
C LEU A 150 -9.76 -25.48 -24.73
N SER A 151 -8.50 -25.25 -24.39
CA SER A 151 -7.52 -26.32 -24.14
C SER A 151 -7.41 -26.69 -22.66
N ASN A 152 -7.50 -25.70 -21.78
CA ASN A 152 -7.41 -25.82 -20.33
C ASN A 152 -8.48 -24.91 -19.68
N PRO A 153 -9.72 -25.41 -19.55
CA PRO A 153 -10.85 -24.62 -19.04
C PRO A 153 -10.61 -24.04 -17.65
N VAL A 154 -9.87 -24.76 -16.79
CA VAL A 154 -9.55 -24.30 -15.42
C VAL A 154 -8.64 -23.07 -15.46
N LEU A 155 -7.57 -23.11 -16.26
CA LEU A 155 -6.67 -21.96 -16.44
C LEU A 155 -7.41 -20.77 -17.08
N GLY A 156 -8.26 -21.05 -18.07
CA GLY A 156 -9.11 -20.04 -18.67
C GLY A 156 -10.02 -19.34 -17.65
N LEU A 157 -10.67 -20.10 -16.77
CA LEU A 157 -11.51 -19.57 -15.70
C LEU A 157 -10.71 -18.70 -14.71
N LEU A 158 -9.53 -19.16 -14.28
CA LEU A 158 -8.65 -18.39 -13.39
C LEU A 158 -8.26 -17.04 -14.00
N ASN A 159 -7.90 -17.03 -15.29
CA ASN A 159 -7.55 -15.80 -16.02
C ASN A 159 -8.74 -14.84 -16.17
N ILE A 160 -9.95 -15.36 -16.41
CA ILE A 160 -11.17 -14.54 -16.46
C ILE A 160 -11.46 -13.93 -15.09
N MET A 161 -11.40 -14.72 -14.01
CA MET A 161 -11.58 -14.22 -12.65
C MET A 161 -10.54 -13.15 -12.31
N GLN A 162 -9.27 -13.38 -12.66
CA GLN A 162 -8.20 -12.41 -12.48
C GLN A 162 -8.49 -11.09 -13.23
N THR A 163 -8.94 -11.19 -14.49
CA THR A 163 -9.31 -10.01 -15.30
C THR A 163 -10.44 -9.22 -14.65
N ILE A 164 -11.49 -9.89 -14.16
CA ILE A 164 -12.61 -9.26 -13.46
C ILE A 164 -12.15 -8.53 -12.19
N LEU A 165 -11.31 -9.18 -11.38
CA LEU A 165 -10.75 -8.57 -10.17
C LEU A 165 -9.93 -7.32 -10.52
N GLN A 166 -9.07 -7.40 -11.53
CA GLN A 166 -8.19 -6.29 -11.91
C GLN A 166 -9.00 -5.09 -12.45
N VAL A 167 -10.06 -5.33 -13.22
CA VAL A 167 -11.01 -4.27 -13.63
C VAL A 167 -11.69 -3.64 -12.41
N TRP A 168 -12.15 -4.45 -11.46
CA TRP A 168 -12.85 -3.94 -10.27
C TRP A 168 -11.93 -3.10 -9.37
N ALA A 169 -10.66 -3.50 -9.22
CA ALA A 169 -9.66 -2.70 -8.51
C ALA A 169 -9.45 -1.33 -9.17
N ILE A 170 -9.35 -1.28 -10.50
CA ILE A 170 -9.21 -0.02 -11.25
C ILE A 170 -10.45 0.86 -11.04
N ILE A 171 -11.67 0.32 -11.18
CA ILE A 171 -12.92 1.07 -10.96
C ILE A 171 -12.96 1.70 -9.57
N LEU A 172 -12.57 0.95 -8.54
CA LEU A 172 -12.55 1.45 -7.16
C LEU A 172 -11.56 2.61 -6.98
N LEU A 173 -10.37 2.51 -7.58
CA LEU A 173 -9.36 3.57 -7.52
C LEU A 173 -9.81 4.85 -8.24
N PHE A 174 -10.52 4.73 -9.37
CA PHE A 174 -11.06 5.90 -10.08
C PHE A 174 -12.30 6.51 -9.41
N LYS A 175 -13.01 5.75 -8.56
CA LYS A 175 -14.09 6.29 -7.71
C LYS A 175 -13.58 7.13 -6.53
N VAL A 176 -12.28 7.15 -6.26
CA VAL A 176 -11.71 8.01 -5.21
C VAL A 176 -11.77 9.46 -5.69
N PRO A 177 -12.45 10.36 -4.95
CA PRO A 177 -12.48 11.77 -5.31
C PRO A 177 -11.06 12.35 -5.25
N LYS A 178 -10.70 13.18 -6.24
CA LYS A 178 -9.43 13.90 -6.20
C LYS A 178 -9.41 14.75 -4.93
N GLN A 179 -8.36 14.62 -4.12
CA GLN A 179 -8.11 15.60 -3.07
C GLN A 179 -7.85 16.94 -3.76
N GLU A 180 -8.77 17.88 -3.64
CA GLU A 180 -8.51 19.27 -4.02
C GLU A 180 -7.35 19.74 -3.13
N THR A 181 -6.20 19.95 -3.75
CA THR A 181 -5.07 20.64 -3.12
C THR A 181 -5.52 22.07 -2.86
N LEU A 182 -6.00 22.34 -1.64
CA LEU A 182 -6.16 23.68 -1.06
C LEU A 182 -4.79 24.32 -0.85
#